data_AF-A0A962ZHV1-F1
#
_entry.id   AF-A0A962ZHV1-F1
#
_cell.length_a   1.000
_cell.length_b   1.000
_cell.length_c   1.000
_cell.angle_alpha   90.00
_cell.angle_beta   90.00
_cell.angle_gamma   90.00
#
_symmetry.space_group_name_H-M   'P 1'
#
loop_
_entity.id
_entity.type
_entity.pdbx_description
1 polymer ?
#
loop_
_entity_poly.entity_id
_entity_poly.type
_entity_poly.pdbx_seq_one_letter_code
_entity_poly.pdbx_strand_id
1 'polypeptide(L)'
;TDEEIRLVADTGTSVVHCPESNLKLASGFCPVEALRLAGVNLALGTDGAASNNDLDMLGELRTAALLAKGVAGAADALPAAAALEMATLGGARALGLDQQIGSLVRGKQADFIAIDLGAIETQPVFDPLAHVVYAVSRHQVTHSWVAGRCLMAERELKTLNEARVLRDAHAWGEKIAGDAK
;
A
#
# COMPACT_ATOMS: atom_id res chain seq x y z
N THR A 1 12.46 -11.12 -17.08
CA THR A 1 12.43 -12.41 -17.82
C THR A 1 12.31 -13.56 -16.83
N ASP A 2 12.06 -14.78 -17.28
CA ASP A 2 12.02 -15.95 -16.38
C ASP A 2 13.36 -16.18 -15.65
N GLU A 3 14.47 -15.88 -16.31
CA GLU A 3 15.81 -15.95 -15.72
C GLU A 3 15.99 -14.92 -14.59
N GLU A 4 15.57 -13.68 -14.80
CA GLU A 4 15.63 -12.63 -13.76
C GLU A 4 14.70 -12.94 -12.58
N ILE A 5 13.51 -13.50 -12.83
CA ILE A 5 12.58 -13.91 -11.76
C ILE A 5 13.23 -14.99 -10.87
N ARG A 6 13.86 -16.00 -11.48
CA ARG A 6 14.58 -17.04 -10.73
C ARG A 6 15.74 -16.45 -9.94
N LEU A 7 16.53 -15.56 -10.55
CA LEU A 7 17.64 -14.91 -9.87
C LEU A 7 17.19 -14.11 -8.63
N VAL A 8 16.10 -13.36 -8.75
CA VAL A 8 15.51 -12.61 -7.63
C VAL A 8 15.03 -13.56 -6.53
N ALA A 9 14.39 -14.67 -6.88
CA ALA A 9 13.95 -15.69 -5.92
C ALA A 9 15.13 -16.36 -5.20
N ASP A 10 16.14 -16.83 -5.95
CA ASP A 10 17.30 -17.56 -5.43
C ASP A 10 18.15 -16.70 -4.48
N THR A 11 18.21 -15.39 -4.74
CA THR A 11 18.95 -14.43 -3.90
C THR A 11 18.19 -13.96 -2.67
N GLY A 12 16.89 -14.29 -2.56
CA GLY A 12 16.02 -13.76 -1.50
C GLY A 12 15.76 -12.25 -1.63
N THR A 13 15.95 -11.69 -2.83
CA THR A 13 15.75 -10.26 -3.08
C THR A 13 14.27 -9.92 -3.02
N SER A 14 13.93 -8.83 -2.33
CA SER A 14 12.54 -8.33 -2.30
C SER A 14 12.26 -7.41 -3.49
N VAL A 15 11.04 -7.46 -4.01
CA VAL A 15 10.58 -6.55 -5.07
C VAL A 15 9.49 -5.64 -4.51
N VAL A 16 9.69 -4.32 -4.62
CA VAL A 16 8.69 -3.30 -4.26
C VAL A 16 7.93 -2.90 -5.52
N HIS A 17 6.63 -3.16 -5.54
CA HIS A 17 5.77 -2.81 -6.66
C HIS A 17 5.10 -1.44 -6.43
N CYS A 18 5.22 -0.53 -7.40
CA CYS A 18 4.50 0.76 -7.42
C CYS A 18 3.61 0.85 -8.67
N PRO A 19 2.43 0.18 -8.67
CA PRO A 19 1.62 0.04 -9.87
C PRO A 19 1.18 1.37 -10.47
N GLU A 20 0.66 2.30 -9.66
CA GLU A 20 0.11 3.55 -10.21
C GLU A 20 1.19 4.44 -10.82
N SER A 21 2.36 4.54 -10.19
CA SER A 21 3.51 5.25 -10.77
C SER A 21 3.96 4.64 -12.11
N ASN A 22 4.10 3.32 -12.16
CA ASN A 22 4.49 2.62 -13.38
C ASN A 22 3.47 2.85 -14.52
N LEU A 23 2.17 2.87 -14.20
CA LEU A 23 1.11 3.19 -15.16
C LEU A 23 1.19 4.66 -15.61
N LYS A 24 1.32 5.59 -14.66
CA LYS A 24 1.33 7.03 -14.91
C LYS A 24 2.52 7.47 -15.77
N LEU A 25 3.68 6.85 -15.59
CA LEU A 25 4.90 7.14 -16.34
C LEU A 25 5.09 6.23 -17.57
N ALA A 26 4.11 5.38 -17.89
CA ALA A 26 4.20 4.39 -18.96
C ALA A 26 5.48 3.51 -18.89
N SER A 27 5.94 3.20 -17.68
CA SER A 27 7.16 2.41 -17.44
C SER A 27 6.96 0.93 -17.75
N GLY A 28 5.72 0.45 -17.72
CA GLY A 28 5.34 -0.92 -18.06
C GLY A 28 4.63 -1.62 -16.91
N PHE A 29 4.57 -2.95 -17.00
CA PHE A 29 3.78 -3.80 -16.12
C PHE A 29 4.67 -4.80 -15.39
N CYS A 30 4.76 -4.69 -14.06
CA CYS A 30 5.49 -5.65 -13.25
C CYS A 30 4.73 -7.01 -13.25
N PRO A 31 5.40 -8.15 -13.52
CA PRO A 31 4.75 -9.46 -13.55
C PRO A 31 4.58 -10.03 -12.13
N VAL A 32 3.79 -9.34 -11.30
CA VAL A 32 3.64 -9.61 -9.86
C VAL A 32 3.21 -11.05 -9.57
N GLU A 33 2.28 -11.59 -10.36
CA GLU A 33 1.83 -12.98 -10.16
C GLU A 33 2.94 -13.99 -10.43
N ALA A 34 3.75 -13.79 -11.47
CA ALA A 34 4.88 -14.68 -11.77
C ALA A 34 5.95 -14.62 -10.67
N LEU A 35 6.26 -13.42 -10.16
CA LEU A 35 7.16 -13.22 -9.02
C LEU A 35 6.62 -13.92 -7.76
N ARG A 36 5.32 -13.77 -7.48
CA ARG A 36 4.64 -14.40 -6.34
C ARG A 36 4.71 -15.91 -6.40
N LEU A 37 4.42 -16.49 -7.56
CA LEU A 37 4.48 -17.95 -7.78
C LEU A 37 5.92 -18.50 -7.69
N ALA A 38 6.92 -17.68 -8.00
CA ALA A 38 8.33 -18.01 -7.82
C ALA A 38 8.82 -17.87 -6.36
N GLY A 39 7.97 -17.43 -5.42
CA GLY A 39 8.32 -17.29 -4.01
C GLY A 39 9.10 -16.01 -3.67
N VAL A 40 9.11 -15.02 -4.58
CA VAL A 40 9.74 -13.72 -4.33
C VAL A 40 8.97 -12.98 -3.24
N ASN A 41 9.68 -12.39 -2.27
CA ASN A 41 9.04 -11.48 -1.33
C ASN A 41 8.61 -10.20 -2.04
N LEU A 42 7.32 -9.94 -2.06
CA LEU A 42 6.72 -8.79 -2.71
C LEU A 42 6.26 -7.78 -1.65
N ALA A 43 6.60 -6.52 -1.88
CA ALA A 43 6.14 -5.37 -1.12
C ALA A 43 5.41 -4.40 -2.05
N LEU A 44 4.66 -3.47 -1.46
CA LEU A 44 3.92 -2.44 -2.17
C LEU A 44 4.42 -1.05 -1.76
N GLY A 45 4.48 -0.13 -2.72
CA GLY A 45 4.80 1.28 -2.47
C GLY A 45 4.03 2.19 -3.40
N THR A 46 3.90 3.46 -3.04
CA THR A 46 3.21 4.48 -3.84
C THR A 46 4.12 5.19 -4.84
N ASP A 47 5.45 5.07 -4.66
CA ASP A 47 6.43 6.04 -5.18
C ASP A 47 6.15 7.47 -4.64
N GLY A 48 6.73 8.50 -5.24
CA GLY A 48 6.55 9.89 -4.86
C GLY A 48 5.26 10.54 -5.39
N ALA A 49 4.77 11.56 -4.67
CA ALA A 49 3.57 12.32 -5.05
C ALA A 49 3.70 13.12 -6.38
N ALA A 50 4.85 13.11 -7.05
CA ALA A 50 5.02 13.69 -8.39
C ALA A 50 4.68 12.69 -9.51
N SER A 51 4.75 11.39 -9.23
CA SER A 51 4.52 10.29 -10.17
C SER A 51 3.32 9.41 -9.80
N ASN A 52 2.59 9.70 -8.70
CA ASN A 52 1.37 8.99 -8.32
C ASN A 52 0.05 9.75 -8.64
N ASN A 53 -0.46 10.72 -7.88
CA ASN A 53 0.14 11.81 -7.11
C ASN A 53 -0.43 11.96 -5.69
N ASP A 54 -0.83 10.86 -5.05
CA ASP A 54 -1.11 10.83 -3.63
C ASP A 54 -0.30 9.74 -2.92
N LEU A 55 -0.60 9.49 -1.64
CA LEU A 55 0.07 8.45 -0.84
C LEU A 55 -0.97 7.44 -0.29
N ASP A 56 -1.95 7.07 -1.12
CA ASP A 56 -2.98 6.08 -0.79
C ASP A 56 -2.50 4.64 -0.93
N MET A 57 -2.07 4.02 0.17
CA MET A 57 -1.71 2.59 0.17
C MET A 57 -2.89 1.65 -0.10
N LEU A 58 -4.13 2.04 0.21
CA LEU A 58 -5.32 1.21 -0.08
C LEU A 58 -5.72 1.34 -1.56
N GLY A 59 -5.51 2.51 -2.16
CA GLY A 59 -5.58 2.74 -3.60
C GLY A 59 -4.57 1.88 -4.36
N GLU A 60 -3.29 1.99 -4.02
CA GLU A 60 -2.23 1.18 -4.62
C GLU A 60 -2.48 -0.32 -4.45
N LEU A 61 -2.98 -0.74 -3.28
CA LEU A 61 -3.31 -2.14 -3.00
C LEU A 61 -4.38 -2.66 -3.96
N ARG A 62 -5.43 -1.87 -4.18
CA ARG A 62 -6.50 -2.19 -5.13
C ARG A 62 -5.96 -2.23 -6.56
N THR A 63 -5.16 -1.24 -6.96
CA THR A 63 -4.57 -1.17 -8.29
C THR A 63 -3.68 -2.38 -8.55
N ALA A 64 -2.80 -2.75 -7.61
CA ALA A 64 -1.97 -3.95 -7.70
C ALA A 64 -2.82 -5.22 -7.90
N ALA A 65 -3.84 -5.41 -7.06
CA ALA A 65 -4.70 -6.59 -7.09
C ALA A 65 -5.49 -6.73 -8.40
N LEU A 66 -6.00 -5.64 -8.96
CA LEU A 66 -6.73 -5.64 -10.22
C LEU A 66 -5.79 -5.77 -11.43
N LEU A 67 -4.69 -5.01 -11.43
CA LEU A 67 -3.73 -4.99 -12.53
C LEU A 67 -3.05 -6.34 -12.71
N ALA A 68 -2.67 -7.00 -11.61
CA ALA A 68 -2.03 -8.32 -11.66
C ALA A 68 -2.89 -9.36 -12.39
N LYS A 69 -4.23 -9.30 -12.27
CA LYS A 69 -5.16 -10.19 -12.98
C LYS A 69 -5.14 -9.94 -14.48
N GLY A 70 -5.16 -8.68 -14.89
CA GLY A 70 -5.07 -8.29 -16.29
C GLY A 70 -3.73 -8.68 -16.91
N VAL A 71 -2.62 -8.43 -16.21
CA VAL A 71 -1.25 -8.74 -16.66
C VAL A 71 -1.02 -10.24 -16.77
N ALA A 72 -1.52 -11.03 -15.81
CA ALA A 72 -1.39 -12.48 -15.83
C ALA A 72 -2.39 -13.17 -16.78
N GLY A 73 -3.43 -12.47 -17.24
CA GLY A 73 -4.53 -13.07 -17.99
C GLY A 73 -5.35 -14.08 -17.17
N ALA A 74 -5.36 -13.94 -15.85
CA ALA A 74 -5.94 -14.91 -14.92
C ALA A 74 -6.68 -14.19 -13.77
N ALA A 75 -7.97 -14.49 -13.59
CA ALA A 75 -8.83 -13.79 -12.63
C ALA A 75 -8.50 -14.11 -11.16
N ASP A 76 -7.85 -15.24 -10.91
CA ASP A 76 -7.38 -15.71 -9.61
C ASP A 76 -5.98 -15.21 -9.25
N ALA A 77 -5.29 -14.53 -10.17
CA ALA A 77 -3.98 -13.93 -9.89
C ALA A 77 -4.06 -12.85 -8.80
N LEU A 78 -3.04 -12.82 -7.95
CA LEU A 78 -2.92 -11.97 -6.77
C LEU A 78 -4.23 -11.88 -5.96
N PRO A 79 -4.60 -12.95 -5.22
CA PRO A 79 -5.79 -12.94 -4.39
C PRO A 79 -5.70 -11.90 -3.27
N ALA A 80 -6.85 -11.49 -2.71
CA ALA A 80 -6.93 -10.40 -1.72
C ALA A 80 -5.98 -10.60 -0.52
N ALA A 81 -5.85 -11.84 -0.02
CA ALA A 81 -4.93 -12.19 1.06
C ALA A 81 -3.47 -11.86 0.70
N ALA A 82 -3.02 -12.26 -0.49
CA ALA A 82 -1.66 -12.03 -0.94
C ALA A 82 -1.39 -10.54 -1.21
N ALA A 83 -2.38 -9.82 -1.75
CA ALA A 83 -2.29 -8.37 -1.93
C ALA A 83 -2.13 -7.66 -0.58
N LEU A 84 -2.95 -8.01 0.42
CA LEU A 84 -2.84 -7.43 1.76
C LEU A 84 -1.51 -7.80 2.44
N GLU A 85 -1.01 -9.02 2.23
CA GLU A 85 0.32 -9.42 2.70
C GLU A 85 1.42 -8.52 2.10
N MET A 86 1.38 -8.23 0.80
CA MET A 86 2.33 -7.31 0.15
C MET A 86 2.33 -5.93 0.80
N ALA A 87 1.15 -5.39 1.12
CA ALA A 87 0.98 -4.08 1.74
C ALA A 87 1.32 -4.05 3.26
N THR A 88 1.58 -5.21 3.88
CA THR A 88 1.86 -5.32 5.32
C THR A 88 3.14 -6.11 5.59
N LEU A 89 3.03 -7.43 5.74
CA LEU A 89 4.15 -8.31 6.09
C LEU A 89 5.26 -8.33 5.02
N GLY A 90 4.90 -8.26 3.74
CA GLY A 90 5.83 -8.20 2.61
C GLY A 90 6.72 -6.95 2.66
N GLY A 91 6.11 -5.79 2.97
CA GLY A 91 6.84 -4.55 3.25
C GLY A 91 7.74 -4.66 4.48
N ALA A 92 7.26 -5.27 5.58
CA ALA A 92 8.07 -5.48 6.78
C ALA A 92 9.29 -6.38 6.49
N ARG A 93 9.13 -7.46 5.70
CA ARG A 93 10.24 -8.33 5.27
C ARG A 93 11.23 -7.58 4.39
N ALA A 94 10.76 -6.78 3.44
CA ALA A 94 11.62 -5.98 2.56
C ALA A 94 12.50 -4.98 3.33
N LEU A 95 12.01 -4.49 4.48
CA LEU A 95 12.72 -3.55 5.35
C LEU A 95 13.50 -4.23 6.50
N GLY A 96 13.47 -5.57 6.62
CA GLY A 96 14.11 -6.30 7.72
C GLY A 96 13.45 -6.09 9.08
N LEU A 97 12.15 -5.75 9.11
CA LEU A 97 11.36 -5.45 10.30
C LEU A 97 10.25 -6.49 10.57
N ASP A 98 10.24 -7.60 9.84
CA ASP A 98 9.20 -8.64 9.93
C ASP A 98 9.15 -9.35 11.29
N GLN A 99 10.20 -9.26 12.10
CA GLN A 99 10.16 -9.75 13.49
C GLN A 99 9.48 -8.77 14.44
N GLN A 100 9.29 -7.52 14.03
CA GLN A 100 8.77 -6.43 14.87
C GLN A 100 7.36 -5.98 14.45
N ILE A 101 7.07 -5.95 13.14
CA ILE A 101 5.82 -5.39 12.59
C ILE A 101 5.27 -6.27 11.46
N GLY A 102 4.22 -5.80 10.76
CA GLY A 102 3.67 -6.41 9.55
C GLY A 102 2.66 -7.54 9.79
N SER A 103 2.48 -8.01 11.03
CA SER A 103 1.41 -8.94 11.38
C SER A 103 0.97 -8.79 12.84
N LEU A 104 -0.30 -9.12 13.13
CA LEU A 104 -0.86 -9.09 14.49
C LEU A 104 -0.57 -10.39 15.23
N VAL A 105 0.68 -10.56 15.67
CA VAL A 105 1.16 -11.73 16.41
C VAL A 105 1.72 -11.27 17.76
N ARG A 106 1.46 -12.06 18.82
CA ARG A 106 1.96 -11.77 20.16
C ARG A 106 3.48 -11.59 20.14
N GLY A 107 3.96 -10.50 20.75
CA GLY A 107 5.39 -10.16 20.81
C GLY A 107 5.83 -9.10 19.79
N LYS A 108 5.05 -8.87 18.73
CA LYS A 108 5.26 -7.76 17.79
C LYS A 108 4.77 -6.43 18.35
N GLN A 109 5.24 -5.33 17.76
CA GLN A 109 4.76 -3.99 18.07
C GLN A 109 3.29 -3.85 17.67
N ALA A 110 2.56 -3.03 18.43
CA ALA A 110 1.15 -2.75 18.18
C ALA A 110 0.99 -1.68 17.09
N ASP A 111 1.30 -2.09 15.85
CA ASP A 111 1.19 -1.30 14.62
C ASP A 111 -0.02 -1.78 13.84
N PHE A 112 -1.11 -1.00 13.87
CA PHE A 112 -2.36 -1.39 13.24
C PHE A 112 -3.25 -0.18 12.95
N ILE A 113 -4.22 -0.41 12.08
CA ILE A 113 -5.27 0.54 11.73
C ILE A 113 -6.64 -0.07 11.99
N ALA A 114 -7.63 0.79 12.23
CA ALA A 114 -9.05 0.39 12.24
C ALA A 114 -9.74 0.94 10.99
N ILE A 115 -10.48 0.09 10.29
CA ILE A 115 -11.23 0.44 9.08
C ILE A 115 -12.71 0.27 9.38
N ASP A 116 -13.50 1.31 9.13
CA ASP A 116 -14.96 1.28 9.25
C ASP A 116 -15.61 0.66 8.00
N LEU A 117 -16.23 -0.49 8.18
CA LEU A 117 -16.99 -1.17 7.12
C LEU A 117 -18.51 -0.89 7.21
N GLY A 118 -18.97 -0.09 8.18
CA GLY A 118 -20.38 0.25 8.37
C GLY A 118 -20.94 1.26 7.36
N ALA A 119 -20.08 1.89 6.55
CA ALA A 119 -20.47 2.83 5.52
C ALA A 119 -21.24 2.17 4.37
N ILE A 120 -22.10 2.93 3.68
CA ILE A 120 -22.98 2.40 2.62
C ILE A 120 -22.18 1.77 1.47
N GLU A 121 -20.99 2.28 1.21
CA GLU A 121 -20.07 1.85 0.15
C GLU A 121 -19.55 0.41 0.35
N THR A 122 -19.60 -0.10 1.58
CA THR A 122 -19.06 -1.41 1.95
C THR A 122 -20.13 -2.40 2.44
N GLN A 123 -21.42 -2.10 2.27
CA GLN A 123 -22.51 -2.99 2.68
C GLN A 123 -23.17 -3.70 1.48
N PRO A 124 -23.55 -4.98 1.61
CA PRO A 124 -23.30 -5.90 2.73
C PRO A 124 -21.88 -6.50 2.72
N VAL A 125 -21.31 -6.76 3.90
CA VAL A 125 -19.99 -7.38 4.05
C VAL A 125 -20.11 -8.92 4.12
N PHE A 126 -19.73 -9.62 3.04
CA PHE A 126 -19.61 -11.08 3.02
C PHE A 126 -18.21 -11.56 3.43
N ASP A 127 -17.18 -10.90 2.90
CA ASP A 127 -15.77 -11.15 3.19
C ASP A 127 -15.09 -9.80 3.47
N PRO A 128 -14.71 -9.52 4.74
CA PRO A 128 -14.00 -8.31 5.12
C PRO A 128 -12.65 -8.15 4.42
N LEU A 129 -11.94 -9.23 4.13
CA LEU A 129 -10.62 -9.17 3.47
C LEU A 129 -10.78 -8.72 2.02
N ALA A 130 -11.74 -9.30 1.29
CA ALA A 130 -12.06 -8.86 -0.05
C ALA A 130 -12.53 -7.39 -0.06
N HIS A 131 -13.30 -6.96 0.96
CA HIS A 131 -13.72 -5.57 1.08
C HIS A 131 -12.55 -4.61 1.25
N VAL A 132 -11.58 -4.93 2.12
CA VAL A 132 -10.38 -4.10 2.33
C VAL A 132 -9.62 -3.87 1.02
N VAL A 133 -9.53 -4.87 0.16
CA VAL A 133 -8.78 -4.76 -1.10
C VAL A 133 -9.61 -4.10 -2.20
N TYR A 134 -10.88 -4.46 -2.35
CA TYR A 134 -11.65 -4.13 -3.56
C TYR A 134 -12.71 -3.04 -3.37
N ALA A 135 -13.14 -2.74 -2.15
CA ALA A 135 -14.24 -1.80 -1.87
C ALA A 135 -13.82 -0.61 -1.00
N VAL A 136 -13.02 -0.85 0.04
CA VAL A 136 -12.64 0.15 1.04
C VAL A 136 -11.82 1.29 0.44
N SER A 137 -12.20 2.52 0.76
CA SER A 137 -11.43 3.72 0.45
C SER A 137 -10.66 4.22 1.68
N ARG A 138 -9.53 4.93 1.49
CA ARG A 138 -8.69 5.42 2.62
C ARG A 138 -9.40 6.27 3.67
N HIS A 139 -10.49 6.94 3.31
CA HIS A 139 -11.27 7.74 4.24
C HIS A 139 -12.04 6.90 5.28
N GLN A 140 -12.15 5.59 5.06
CA GLN A 140 -12.75 4.67 6.03
C GLN A 140 -11.75 4.23 7.11
N VAL A 141 -10.47 4.60 7.02
CA VAL A 141 -9.53 4.42 8.14
C VAL A 141 -9.91 5.42 9.23
N THR A 142 -10.31 4.91 10.40
CA THR A 142 -10.77 5.74 11.52
C THR A 142 -9.69 5.94 12.58
N HIS A 143 -8.83 4.95 12.76
CA HIS A 143 -7.78 4.99 13.77
C HIS A 143 -6.47 4.40 13.27
N SER A 144 -5.35 4.85 13.84
CA SER A 144 -4.01 4.31 13.57
C SER A 144 -3.15 4.34 14.84
N TRP A 145 -2.40 3.27 15.04
CA TRP A 145 -1.43 3.11 16.13
C TRP A 145 -0.09 2.66 15.58
N VAL A 146 0.99 3.16 16.19
CA VAL A 146 2.37 2.74 15.97
C VAL A 146 3.02 2.51 17.33
N ALA A 147 3.60 1.34 17.55
CA ALA A 147 4.12 0.87 18.83
C ALA A 147 3.12 1.05 19.99
N GLY A 148 1.81 0.90 19.71
CA GLY A 148 0.73 1.09 20.67
C GLY A 148 0.38 2.56 20.96
N ARG A 149 1.12 3.53 20.41
CA ARG A 149 0.77 4.95 20.50
C ARG A 149 -0.26 5.30 19.44
N CYS A 150 -1.41 5.82 19.86
CA CYS A 150 -2.44 6.32 18.96
C CYS A 150 -1.93 7.57 18.22
N LEU A 151 -1.88 7.50 16.88
CA LEU A 151 -1.49 8.60 16.01
C LEU A 151 -2.71 9.30 15.37
N MET A 152 -3.80 8.56 15.20
CA MET A 152 -5.08 9.07 14.71
C MET A 152 -6.22 8.36 15.44
N ALA A 153 -7.25 9.11 15.86
CA ALA A 153 -8.48 8.55 16.41
C ALA A 153 -9.68 9.30 15.87
N GLU A 154 -10.73 8.58 15.46
CA GLU A 154 -11.93 9.14 14.82
C GLU A 154 -11.58 10.10 13.67
N ARG A 155 -10.56 9.75 12.88
CA ARG A 155 -10.00 10.56 11.77
C ARG A 155 -9.31 11.87 12.17
N GLU A 156 -9.16 12.13 13.47
CA GLU A 156 -8.37 13.27 13.96
C GLU A 156 -6.91 12.89 14.21
N LEU A 157 -5.99 13.61 13.57
CA LEU A 157 -4.55 13.46 13.78
C LEU A 157 -4.15 13.93 15.18
N LYS A 158 -3.44 13.09 15.94
CA LYS A 158 -3.07 13.37 17.35
C LYS A 158 -1.64 13.90 17.50
N THR A 159 -0.83 13.84 16.45
CA THR A 159 0.59 14.25 16.48
C THR A 159 0.96 15.32 15.46
N LEU A 160 0.00 15.75 14.62
CA LEU A 160 0.19 16.74 13.58
C LEU A 160 -0.89 17.82 13.67
N ASN A 161 -0.52 19.06 13.35
CA ASN A 161 -1.47 20.16 13.19
C ASN A 161 -1.80 20.31 11.70
N GLU A 162 -2.97 19.83 11.29
CA GLU A 162 -3.39 19.82 9.89
C GLU A 162 -3.43 21.23 9.27
N ALA A 163 -3.96 22.21 9.99
CA ALA A 163 -4.00 23.60 9.51
C ALA A 163 -2.59 24.17 9.27
N ARG A 164 -1.59 23.78 10.08
CA ARG A 164 -0.19 24.15 9.83
C ARG A 164 0.36 23.46 8.59
N VAL A 165 0.15 22.15 8.45
CA VAL A 165 0.61 21.38 7.29
C VAL A 165 0.07 21.98 5.99
N LEU A 166 -1.23 22.31 5.95
CA LEU A 166 -1.86 22.94 4.79
C LEU A 166 -1.25 24.31 4.47
N ARG A 167 -1.05 25.17 5.47
CA ARG A 167 -0.39 26.47 5.27
C ARG A 167 1.03 26.33 4.73
N ASP A 168 1.83 25.43 5.31
CA ASP A 168 3.21 25.22 4.91
C ASP A 168 3.26 24.66 3.46
N ALA A 169 2.36 23.75 3.10
CA ALA A 169 2.23 23.22 1.74
C ALA A 169 1.86 24.32 0.72
N HIS A 170 0.90 25.20 1.04
CA HIS A 170 0.55 26.32 0.17
C HIS A 170 1.73 27.29 -0.03
N ALA A 171 2.44 27.64 1.05
CA ALA A 171 3.59 28.52 0.97
C ALA A 171 4.73 27.95 0.10
N TRP A 172 4.97 26.63 0.16
CA TRP A 172 5.92 25.98 -0.74
C TRP A 172 5.42 25.93 -2.18
N GLY A 173 4.13 25.67 -2.39
CA GLY A 173 3.51 25.69 -3.71
C GLY A 173 3.68 27.04 -4.41
N GLU A 174 3.48 28.15 -3.69
CA GLU A 174 3.68 29.51 -4.21
C GLU A 174 5.13 29.78 -4.62
N LYS A 175 6.11 29.37 -3.79
CA LYS A 175 7.54 29.54 -4.11
C LYS A 175 7.96 28.76 -5.34
N ILE A 176 7.61 27.46 -5.38
CA ILE A 176 7.96 26.57 -6.50
C ILE A 176 7.31 27.06 -7.79
N ALA A 177 6.07 27.54 -7.75
CA ALA A 177 5.38 28.10 -8.92
C ALA A 177 5.96 29.47 -9.33
N GLY A 178 6.42 30.27 -8.37
CA GLY A 178 7.06 31.56 -8.61
C GLY A 178 8.43 31.44 -9.30
N ASP A 179 9.19 30.41 -8.99
CA ASP A 179 10.48 30.09 -9.60
C ASP A 179 10.35 29.46 -11.01
N ALA A 180 9.13 29.10 -11.42
CA ALA A 180 8.83 28.52 -12.74
C ALA A 180 8.44 29.58 -13.81
N LYS A 181 8.65 30.87 -13.52
CA LYS A 181 8.46 31.99 -14.46
C LYS A 181 9.77 32.52 -15.02
#